data_AF-A0A453S9P4-F1
#
_entry.id   AF-A0A453S9P4-F1
#
_cell.length_a   1.000
_cell.length_b   1.000
_cell.length_c   1.000
_cell.angle_alpha   90.00
_cell.angle_beta   90.00
_cell.angle_gamma   90.00
#
_symmetry.space_group_name_H-M   'P 1'
#
loop_
_entity.id
_entity.type
_entity.pdbx_description
1 polymer ?
#
loop_
_entity_poly.entity_id
_entity_poly.type
_entity_poly.pdbx_seq_one_letter_code
_entity_poly.pdbx_strand_id
1 'polypeptide(L)'
;SVSTRRLSHLRSLPIDASLSQASPLPPAAREEGEVAEALRYTSRRPWKPTCLYYTQGKCTMMDDALHLEKFNHNLSMDLPVSASAADKVKPQKLDYFLVLDLEGKVEILEFPVVMIDAHSMEFIDSFHRFVRPTAMSEQRIKEYIEGKYGKFGVDRVWHDTAIPFGEVLQEFEDWIGGHKLWKQKQGESLNSSAFVTCGNWDLKTKVPEQCKVSKIKLPSYFMEWINLKDIYLNFYNRRVSELD
;
A
#
# COMPACT_ATOMS: atom_id res chain seq x y z
N SER A 1 -54.25 -14.79 28.65
CA SER A 1 -55.37 -15.66 28.24
C SER A 1 -56.05 -15.02 27.05
N VAL A 2 -56.07 -15.71 25.90
CA VAL A 2 -57.02 -15.66 24.75
C VAL A 2 -57.48 -14.27 24.25
N SER A 3 -56.98 -13.73 23.13
CA SER A 3 -57.27 -14.03 21.70
C SER A 3 -58.48 -13.28 21.09
N THR A 4 -58.33 -13.00 19.79
CA THR A 4 -59.31 -12.59 18.74
C THR A 4 -59.55 -11.10 18.51
N ARG A 5 -59.90 -10.61 17.30
CA ARG A 5 -59.51 -10.77 15.86
C ARG A 5 -60.48 -9.84 15.07
N ARG A 6 -60.10 -9.45 13.83
CA ARG A 6 -60.93 -8.88 12.71
C ARG A 6 -61.20 -7.36 12.74
N LEU A 7 -61.44 -6.63 11.64
CA LEU A 7 -61.38 -6.77 10.17
C LEU A 7 -61.71 -5.39 9.58
N SER A 8 -61.27 -5.10 8.35
CA SER A 8 -61.96 -4.34 7.26
C SER A 8 -60.91 -3.72 6.34
N HIS A 9 -61.08 -3.49 5.04
CA HIS A 9 -61.88 -3.97 3.91
C HIS A 9 -61.59 -2.94 2.79
N LEU A 10 -61.27 -3.37 1.56
CA LEU A 10 -61.58 -2.68 0.27
C LEU A 10 -60.88 -3.48 -0.85
N ARG A 11 -61.53 -4.40 -1.59
CA ARG A 11 -62.53 -4.26 -2.68
C ARG A 11 -62.10 -3.34 -3.83
N SER A 12 -61.69 -3.96 -4.96
CA SER A 12 -62.38 -3.81 -6.26
C SER A 12 -61.83 -4.79 -7.32
N LEU A 13 -62.74 -5.61 -7.84
CA LEU A 13 -62.69 -6.50 -9.01
C LEU A 13 -63.17 -5.67 -10.27
N PRO A 14 -63.02 -6.10 -11.56
CA PRO A 14 -63.70 -7.28 -12.10
C PRO A 14 -62.96 -8.13 -13.15
N ILE A 15 -63.58 -9.30 -13.34
CA ILE A 15 -63.35 -10.44 -14.23
C ILE A 15 -64.36 -10.36 -15.38
N ASP A 16 -64.02 -10.87 -16.58
CA ASP A 16 -64.88 -11.76 -17.42
C ASP A 16 -64.01 -12.31 -18.58
N ALA A 17 -63.74 -13.62 -18.67
CA ALA A 17 -64.55 -14.71 -19.29
C ALA A 17 -64.52 -14.63 -20.85
N SER A 18 -64.17 -15.64 -21.67
CA SER A 18 -64.49 -17.07 -21.63
C SER A 18 -63.74 -17.91 -22.71
N LEU A 19 -63.49 -19.19 -22.38
CA LEU A 19 -63.67 -20.44 -23.15
C LEU A 19 -62.90 -20.81 -24.46
N SER A 20 -62.10 -21.90 -24.33
CA SER A 20 -62.14 -23.19 -25.08
C SER A 20 -61.09 -23.53 -26.18
N GLN A 21 -60.29 -24.59 -25.88
CA GLN A 21 -59.75 -25.73 -26.68
C GLN A 21 -59.29 -25.53 -28.15
N ALA A 22 -58.20 -26.10 -28.70
CA ALA A 22 -57.33 -27.25 -28.42
C ALA A 22 -55.95 -27.11 -29.12
N SER A 23 -54.96 -27.94 -28.74
CA SER A 23 -53.55 -28.03 -29.22
C SER A 23 -53.41 -28.52 -30.69
N PRO A 24 -52.24 -28.48 -31.39
CA PRO A 24 -50.94 -29.11 -30.99
C PRO A 24 -49.63 -28.34 -31.33
N LEU A 25 -48.53 -28.78 -30.68
CA LEU A 25 -47.11 -28.37 -30.85
C LEU A 25 -46.59 -28.57 -32.29
N PRO A 26 -45.55 -27.80 -32.71
CA PRO A 26 -44.26 -28.43 -33.06
C PRO A 26 -43.03 -27.52 -32.72
N PRO A 27 -41.80 -27.85 -33.14
CA PRO A 27 -40.72 -28.38 -32.31
C PRO A 27 -39.70 -27.32 -31.86
N ALA A 28 -38.93 -27.69 -30.82
CA ALA A 28 -37.81 -26.93 -30.30
C ALA A 28 -36.76 -26.61 -31.37
N ALA A 29 -36.47 -25.32 -31.55
CA ALA A 29 -35.30 -24.82 -32.26
C ALA A 29 -34.54 -23.86 -31.34
N ARG A 30 -33.22 -24.07 -31.31
CA ARG A 30 -32.23 -23.52 -30.39
C ARG A 30 -32.21 -21.99 -30.41
N GLU A 31 -32.27 -21.37 -29.24
CA GLU A 31 -31.84 -19.98 -29.05
C GLU A 31 -30.30 -19.96 -29.08
N GLU A 32 -29.73 -19.50 -30.20
CA GLU A 32 -28.38 -18.95 -30.19
C GLU A 32 -28.48 -17.55 -29.56
N GLY A 33 -28.28 -17.51 -28.24
CA GLY A 33 -28.15 -16.25 -27.51
C GLY A 33 -26.90 -15.51 -27.99
N GLU A 34 -27.09 -14.26 -28.40
CA GLU A 34 -26.06 -13.24 -28.48
C GLU A 34 -25.17 -13.31 -27.23
N VAL A 35 -23.97 -13.86 -27.41
CA VAL A 35 -22.91 -13.68 -26.44
C VAL A 35 -22.49 -12.24 -26.58
N ALA A 36 -23.03 -11.38 -25.72
CA ALA A 36 -22.45 -10.07 -25.46
C ALA A 36 -20.97 -10.31 -25.16
N GLU A 37 -20.14 -10.01 -26.14
CA GLU A 37 -18.70 -10.14 -26.07
C GLU A 37 -18.24 -9.13 -25.03
N ALA A 38 -18.16 -9.60 -23.78
CA ALA A 38 -17.52 -8.89 -22.69
C ALA A 38 -16.11 -8.58 -23.17
N LEU A 39 -15.91 -7.31 -23.58
CA LEU A 39 -14.62 -6.75 -23.93
C LEU A 39 -13.64 -7.19 -22.87
N ARG A 40 -12.82 -8.19 -23.22
CA ARG A 40 -11.71 -8.63 -22.39
C ARG A 40 -10.81 -7.42 -22.31
N TYR A 41 -10.88 -6.70 -21.20
CA TYR A 41 -10.04 -5.55 -20.91
C TYR A 41 -8.62 -6.04 -20.61
N THR A 42 -7.97 -6.64 -21.60
CA THR A 42 -6.53 -6.90 -21.57
C THR A 42 -5.81 -5.67 -22.10
N SER A 43 -6.09 -4.49 -21.54
CA SER A 43 -5.16 -3.37 -21.67
C SER A 43 -4.14 -3.54 -20.55
N ARG A 44 -3.09 -4.36 -20.76
CA ARG A 44 -1.89 -4.22 -19.94
C ARG A 44 -1.31 -2.86 -20.30
N ARG A 45 -1.67 -1.83 -19.53
CA ARG A 45 -1.07 -0.50 -19.66
C ARG A 45 0.46 -0.69 -19.62
N PRO A 46 1.23 0.00 -20.48
CA PRO A 46 2.68 -0.03 -20.39
C PRO A 46 3.09 0.32 -18.95
N TRP A 47 3.99 -0.48 -18.36
CA TRP A 47 4.52 -0.19 -17.04
C TRP A 47 5.21 1.18 -17.07
N LYS A 48 4.89 2.03 -16.11
CA LYS A 48 5.48 3.36 -15.94
C LYS A 48 6.21 3.39 -14.60
N PRO A 49 7.43 3.91 -14.53
CA PRO A 49 8.07 4.17 -13.24
C PRO A 49 7.24 5.17 -12.44
N THR A 50 7.17 4.97 -11.13
CA THR A 50 6.52 5.91 -10.20
C THR A 50 7.26 7.25 -10.20
N CYS A 51 6.53 8.37 -10.20
CA CYS A 51 7.13 9.69 -10.08
C CYS A 51 7.67 9.91 -8.66
N LEU A 52 9.00 9.98 -8.50
CA LEU A 52 9.63 10.15 -7.19
C LEU A 52 9.43 11.56 -6.59
N TYR A 53 9.10 12.57 -7.39
CA TYR A 53 8.61 13.84 -6.85
C TYR A 53 7.22 13.70 -6.25
N TYR A 54 6.35 12.90 -6.88
CA TYR A 54 4.98 12.67 -6.41
C TYR A 54 4.96 11.89 -5.10
N THR A 55 5.78 10.85 -4.97
CA THR A 55 5.91 10.09 -3.71
C THR A 55 6.38 10.96 -2.55
N GLN A 56 6.99 12.10 -2.86
CA GLN A 56 7.43 13.07 -1.88
C GLN A 56 6.47 14.26 -1.69
N GLY A 57 5.34 14.32 -2.42
CA GLY A 57 4.41 15.45 -2.40
C GLY A 57 4.96 16.73 -3.07
N LYS A 58 5.98 16.59 -3.92
CA LYS A 58 6.72 17.69 -4.58
C LYS A 58 6.54 17.72 -6.10
N CYS A 59 5.63 16.93 -6.69
CA CYS A 59 5.40 16.92 -8.13
C CYS A 59 4.62 18.17 -8.57
N THR A 60 5.18 18.94 -9.48
CA THR A 60 4.56 20.15 -10.06
C THR A 60 4.04 19.94 -11.49
N MET A 61 4.21 18.74 -12.04
CA MET A 61 3.93 18.41 -13.45
C MET A 61 2.61 17.62 -13.62
N MET A 62 1.66 17.80 -12.70
CA MET A 62 0.40 17.04 -12.70
C MET A 62 -0.53 17.39 -13.87
N ASP A 63 -0.33 18.53 -14.51
CA ASP A 63 -1.09 18.98 -15.69
C ASP A 63 -0.33 18.75 -17.02
N ASP A 64 0.89 18.20 -16.96
CA ASP A 64 1.72 17.94 -18.14
C ASP A 64 1.43 16.54 -18.72
N ALA A 65 0.86 16.50 -19.93
CA ALA A 65 0.47 15.26 -20.57
C ALA A 65 1.66 14.31 -20.83
N LEU A 66 2.84 14.83 -21.20
CA LEU A 66 4.02 14.01 -21.46
C LEU A 66 4.56 13.39 -20.17
N HIS A 67 4.50 14.13 -19.07
CA HIS A 67 4.86 13.65 -17.74
C HIS A 67 3.92 12.55 -17.25
N LEU A 68 2.61 12.75 -17.40
CA LEU A 68 1.59 11.74 -17.07
C LEU A 68 1.69 10.49 -17.97
N GLU A 69 2.14 10.64 -19.22
CA GLU A 69 2.46 9.52 -20.11
C GLU A 69 3.69 8.73 -19.64
N LYS A 70 4.70 9.41 -19.08
CA LYS A 70 5.97 8.80 -18.67
C LYS A 70 5.96 8.20 -17.27
N PHE A 71 5.26 8.81 -16.31
CA PHE A 71 5.35 8.44 -14.89
C PHE A 71 4.00 8.08 -14.25
N ASN A 72 4.01 7.11 -13.34
CA ASN A 72 2.86 6.76 -12.52
C ASN A 72 2.74 7.68 -11.28
N HIS A 73 1.51 8.07 -10.96
CA HIS A 73 1.15 8.89 -9.79
C HIS A 73 0.10 8.18 -8.92
N ASN A 74 -0.10 6.88 -9.12
CA ASN A 74 -1.00 6.08 -8.32
C ASN A 74 -0.24 4.90 -7.71
N LEU A 75 0.14 5.06 -6.45
CA LEU A 75 0.88 4.06 -5.68
C LEU A 75 0.07 2.80 -5.37
N SER A 76 -1.26 2.94 -5.26
CA SER A 76 -2.16 1.80 -5.06
C SER A 76 -2.19 0.87 -6.29
N MET A 77 -2.00 1.41 -7.50
CA MET A 77 -1.95 0.58 -8.73
C MET A 77 -0.72 -0.32 -8.79
N ASP A 78 0.36 0.04 -8.09
CA ASP A 78 1.60 -0.75 -8.05
C ASP A 78 1.56 -1.85 -6.97
N LEU A 79 0.53 -1.85 -6.10
CA LEU A 79 0.30 -2.82 -5.04
C LEU A 79 -1.08 -3.48 -5.17
N PRO A 80 -1.37 -4.24 -6.25
CA PRO A 80 -2.66 -4.88 -6.42
C PRO A 80 -2.87 -5.94 -5.32
N VAL A 81 -3.80 -5.67 -4.39
CA VAL A 81 -4.28 -6.67 -3.47
C VAL A 81 -5.06 -7.70 -4.27
N SER A 82 -4.59 -8.94 -4.27
CA SER A 82 -5.32 -10.03 -4.91
C SER A 82 -6.63 -10.25 -4.16
N ALA A 83 -7.77 -9.92 -4.77
CA ALA A 83 -9.09 -10.16 -4.17
C ALA A 83 -9.30 -11.63 -3.75
N SER A 84 -8.64 -12.58 -4.42
CA SER A 84 -8.65 -14.01 -4.06
C SER A 84 -7.84 -14.37 -2.79
N ALA A 85 -7.11 -13.42 -2.22
CA ALA A 85 -6.38 -13.57 -0.96
C ALA A 85 -7.17 -13.03 0.25
N ALA A 86 -8.20 -12.21 0.04
CA ALA A 86 -9.00 -11.61 1.11
C ALA A 86 -9.64 -12.68 2.03
N ASP A 87 -10.15 -13.77 1.44
CA ASP A 87 -10.76 -14.88 2.19
C ASP A 87 -9.76 -15.66 3.07
N LYS A 88 -8.45 -15.45 2.85
CA LYS A 88 -7.37 -16.11 3.60
C LYS A 88 -6.81 -15.23 4.71
N VAL A 89 -7.21 -13.96 4.78
CA VAL A 89 -6.75 -13.02 5.81
C VAL A 89 -7.29 -13.49 7.16
N LYS A 90 -6.38 -13.70 8.11
CA LYS A 90 -6.75 -14.01 9.49
C LYS A 90 -6.93 -12.70 10.27
N PRO A 91 -7.85 -12.66 11.25
CA PRO A 91 -7.99 -11.51 12.14
C PRO A 91 -6.64 -11.13 12.75
N GLN A 92 -6.27 -9.85 12.61
CA GLN A 92 -5.06 -9.29 13.19
C GLN A 92 -5.39 -8.58 14.52
N LYS A 93 -4.39 -8.49 15.42
CA LYS A 93 -4.49 -7.69 16.65
C LYS A 93 -4.04 -6.24 16.45
N LEU A 94 -3.41 -5.98 15.31
CA LEU A 94 -2.93 -4.68 14.89
C LEU A 94 -3.95 -4.12 13.89
N ASP A 95 -4.08 -2.81 13.87
CA ASP A 95 -4.86 -2.06 12.89
C ASP A 95 -4.06 -1.80 11.62
N TYR A 96 -2.75 -1.52 11.74
CA TYR A 96 -1.90 -1.18 10.60
C TYR A 96 -0.53 -1.85 10.62
N PHE A 97 -0.04 -2.17 9.42
CA PHE A 97 1.34 -2.52 9.16
C PHE A 97 2.06 -1.37 8.47
N LEU A 98 3.24 -0.99 8.99
CA LEU A 98 4.13 -0.01 8.39
C LEU A 98 5.31 -0.76 7.75
N VAL A 99 5.21 -1.06 6.46
CA VAL A 99 6.26 -1.77 5.73
C VAL A 99 7.40 -0.78 5.44
N LEU A 100 8.58 -1.05 5.99
CA LEU A 100 9.78 -0.21 5.88
C LEU A 100 10.89 -0.99 5.18
N ASP A 101 11.55 -0.35 4.22
CA ASP A 101 12.69 -0.89 3.49
C ASP A 101 13.72 0.22 3.25
N LEU A 102 14.70 0.37 4.14
CA LEU A 102 15.65 1.45 4.06
C LEU A 102 16.67 1.20 2.96
N GLU A 103 17.14 2.27 2.35
CA GLU A 103 18.21 2.17 1.37
C GLU A 103 19.44 2.92 1.80
N GLY A 104 20.60 2.35 1.49
CA GLY A 104 21.89 2.89 1.87
C GLY A 104 22.90 1.81 2.16
N LYS A 105 24.12 2.22 2.46
CA LYS A 105 25.18 1.29 2.91
C LYS A 105 25.83 1.84 4.18
N VAL A 106 26.44 3.02 4.05
CA VAL A 106 27.13 3.70 5.17
C VAL A 106 26.16 4.55 5.98
N GLU A 107 25.37 5.37 5.31
CA GLU A 107 24.26 6.13 5.87
C GLU A 107 22.98 5.73 5.14
N ILE A 108 21.84 6.04 5.75
CA ILE A 108 20.53 5.96 5.10
C ILE A 108 20.47 7.03 4.01
N LEU A 109 19.97 6.67 2.83
CA LEU A 109 19.83 7.53 1.65
C LEU A 109 18.39 7.59 1.13
N GLU A 110 17.55 6.62 1.49
CA GLU A 110 16.11 6.60 1.20
C GLU A 110 15.36 6.05 2.42
N PHE A 111 14.20 6.65 2.71
CA PHE A 111 13.32 6.28 3.80
C PHE A 111 11.89 6.11 3.26
N PRO A 112 11.55 4.96 2.65
CA PRO A 112 10.20 4.64 2.23
C PRO A 112 9.45 3.85 3.29
N VAL A 113 8.19 4.20 3.53
CA VAL A 113 7.25 3.47 4.38
C VAL A 113 5.91 3.34 3.66
N VAL A 114 5.35 2.14 3.61
CA VAL A 114 4.00 1.89 3.13
C VAL A 114 3.10 1.50 4.29
N MET A 115 1.94 2.14 4.39
CA MET A 115 0.91 1.84 5.37
C MET A 115 -0.15 0.92 4.75
N ILE A 116 -0.35 -0.23 5.39
CA ILE A 116 -1.33 -1.24 4.99
C ILE A 116 -2.31 -1.45 6.13
N ASP A 117 -3.61 -1.49 5.81
CA ASP A 117 -4.63 -1.86 6.78
C ASP A 117 -4.56 -3.37 7.06
N ALA A 118 -4.40 -3.72 8.34
CA ALA A 118 -4.13 -5.08 8.77
C ALA A 118 -5.37 -6.00 8.68
N HIS A 119 -6.56 -5.46 8.43
CA HIS A 119 -7.80 -6.24 8.34
C HIS A 119 -8.15 -6.58 6.89
N SER A 120 -8.01 -5.61 6.00
CA SER A 120 -8.34 -5.68 4.58
C SER A 120 -7.14 -6.02 3.70
N MET A 121 -5.91 -5.83 4.22
CA MET A 121 -4.65 -5.86 3.46
C MET A 121 -4.57 -4.79 2.37
N GLU A 122 -5.40 -3.75 2.43
CA GLU A 122 -5.39 -2.65 1.47
C GLU A 122 -4.31 -1.63 1.77
N PHE A 123 -3.76 -1.06 0.69
CA PHE A 123 -2.90 0.11 0.76
C PHE A 123 -3.69 1.31 1.29
N ILE A 124 -3.16 1.98 2.31
CA ILE A 124 -3.78 3.16 2.90
C ILE A 124 -3.04 4.43 2.47
N ASP A 125 -1.72 4.46 2.67
CA ASP A 125 -0.90 5.64 2.39
C ASP A 125 0.59 5.24 2.33
N SER A 126 1.45 6.19 1.96
CA SER A 126 2.90 6.01 1.98
C SER A 126 3.63 7.27 2.41
N PHE A 127 4.75 7.08 3.08
CA PHE A 127 5.74 8.12 3.31
C PHE A 127 6.99 7.81 2.52
N HIS A 128 7.57 8.79 1.84
CA HIS A 128 8.84 8.61 1.15
C HIS A 128 9.68 9.88 1.23
N ARG A 129 10.95 9.73 1.60
CA ARG A 129 11.96 10.78 1.56
C ARG A 129 13.35 10.25 1.19
N PHE A 130 14.06 11.06 0.43
CA PHE A 130 15.50 10.92 0.29
C PHE A 130 16.23 11.58 1.46
N VAL A 131 17.27 10.90 1.94
CA VAL A 131 18.07 11.33 3.08
C VAL A 131 19.42 11.84 2.56
N ARG A 132 19.77 13.07 2.93
CA ARG A 132 21.08 13.65 2.67
C ARG A 132 22.06 13.19 3.77
N PRO A 133 23.09 12.40 3.44
CA PRO A 133 24.07 11.92 4.41
C PRO A 133 24.96 13.06 4.89
N THR A 134 25.54 12.91 6.08
CA THR A 134 26.33 13.97 6.74
C THR A 134 27.76 13.55 7.09
N ALA A 135 28.05 12.25 7.11
CA ALA A 135 29.37 11.69 7.39
C ALA A 135 30.07 11.11 6.14
N MET A 136 29.32 10.79 5.09
CA MET A 136 29.86 10.37 3.80
C MET A 136 30.50 11.55 3.04
N SER A 137 31.58 11.28 2.31
CA SER A 137 32.19 12.28 1.42
C SER A 137 31.35 12.52 0.18
N GLU A 138 31.36 13.75 -0.35
CA GLU A 138 30.66 14.12 -1.59
C GLU A 138 30.94 13.19 -2.76
N GLN A 139 32.20 12.77 -2.93
CA GLN A 139 32.59 11.82 -3.97
C GLN A 139 31.85 10.49 -3.83
N ARG A 140 31.75 9.96 -2.61
CA ARG A 140 31.07 8.69 -2.34
C ARG A 140 29.56 8.80 -2.47
N ILE A 141 28.99 9.95 -2.08
CA ILE A 141 27.57 10.25 -2.26
C ILE A 141 27.26 10.21 -3.76
N LYS A 142 28.03 10.95 -4.57
CA LYS A 142 27.87 11.01 -6.01
C LYS A 142 27.95 9.62 -6.66
N GLU A 143 28.98 8.84 -6.34
CA GLU A 143 29.14 7.47 -6.85
C GLU A 143 27.94 6.57 -6.53
N TYR A 144 27.39 6.68 -5.31
CA TYR A 144 26.22 5.90 -4.91
C TYR A 144 24.97 6.34 -5.68
N ILE A 145 24.70 7.65 -5.71
CA ILE A 145 23.48 8.21 -6.32
C ILE A 145 23.48 8.00 -7.83
N GLU A 146 24.59 8.28 -8.51
CA GLU A 146 24.74 8.01 -9.96
C GLU A 146 24.66 6.51 -10.25
N GLY A 147 25.28 5.67 -9.41
CA GLY A 147 25.27 4.22 -9.58
C GLY A 147 23.89 3.58 -9.43
N LYS A 148 23.09 4.06 -8.46
CA LYS A 148 21.75 3.52 -8.16
C LYS A 148 20.65 4.19 -8.96
N TYR A 149 20.58 5.52 -8.94
CA TYR A 149 19.47 6.29 -9.53
C TYR A 149 19.80 6.87 -10.92
N GLY A 150 21.07 7.09 -11.22
CA GLY A 150 21.51 7.66 -12.50
C GLY A 150 21.21 6.77 -13.70
N LYS A 151 21.31 5.44 -13.55
CA LYS A 151 20.93 4.48 -14.60
C LYS A 151 19.46 4.56 -15.02
N PHE A 152 18.60 4.99 -14.10
CA PHE A 152 17.17 5.16 -14.36
C PHE A 152 16.80 6.62 -14.71
N GLY A 153 17.78 7.53 -14.71
CA GLY A 153 17.60 8.95 -14.98
C GLY A 153 16.76 9.68 -13.93
N VAL A 154 16.81 9.23 -12.67
CA VAL A 154 16.04 9.77 -11.54
C VAL A 154 16.90 10.31 -10.39
N ASP A 155 18.22 10.33 -10.58
CA ASP A 155 19.22 10.89 -9.66
C ASP A 155 18.97 12.37 -9.34
N ARG A 156 18.49 13.15 -10.32
CA ARG A 156 18.14 14.56 -10.10
C ARG A 156 17.12 14.74 -8.97
N VAL A 157 16.15 13.84 -8.85
CA VAL A 157 15.13 13.94 -7.78
C VAL A 157 15.81 13.88 -6.41
N TRP A 158 16.80 13.01 -6.24
CA TRP A 158 17.56 12.93 -5.01
C TRP A 158 18.28 14.26 -4.71
N HIS A 159 18.97 14.83 -5.69
CA HIS A 159 19.66 16.11 -5.51
C HIS A 159 18.70 17.25 -5.15
N ASP A 160 17.55 17.29 -5.81
CA ASP A 160 16.55 18.36 -5.66
C ASP A 160 15.78 18.23 -4.33
N THR A 161 15.62 17.03 -3.76
CA THR A 161 14.70 16.81 -2.62
C THR A 161 15.30 16.22 -1.36
N ALA A 162 16.52 15.67 -1.38
CA ALA A 162 17.11 15.02 -0.20
C ALA A 162 17.37 16.02 0.94
N ILE A 163 16.94 15.64 2.14
CA ILE A 163 17.05 16.45 3.37
C ILE A 163 17.78 15.67 4.48
N PRO A 164 18.37 16.33 5.49
CA PRO A 164 19.01 15.64 6.60
C PRO A 164 18.10 14.64 7.31
N PHE A 165 18.66 13.55 7.84
CA PHE A 165 17.89 12.48 8.48
C PHE A 165 16.98 12.98 9.62
N GLY A 166 17.41 13.98 10.40
CA GLY A 166 16.58 14.57 11.44
C GLY A 166 15.31 15.25 10.92
N GLU A 167 15.39 15.90 9.77
CA GLU A 167 14.22 16.49 9.11
C GLU A 167 13.31 15.41 8.53
N VAL A 168 13.88 14.34 7.96
CA VAL A 168 13.10 13.17 7.53
C VAL A 168 12.33 12.56 8.69
N LEU A 169 12.94 12.40 9.86
CA LEU A 169 12.25 11.90 11.04
C LEU A 169 11.14 12.84 11.50
N GLN A 170 11.34 14.16 11.48
CA GLN A 170 10.28 15.11 11.83
C GLN A 170 9.09 14.99 10.89
N GLU A 171 9.32 14.97 9.58
CA GLU A 171 8.25 14.81 8.60
C GLU A 171 7.57 13.44 8.70
N PHE A 172 8.32 12.39 9.04
CA PHE A 172 7.76 11.06 9.30
C PHE A 172 6.88 11.06 10.55
N GLU A 173 7.33 11.70 11.64
CA GLU A 173 6.57 11.86 12.89
C GLU A 173 5.27 12.64 12.67
N ASP A 174 5.31 13.69 11.86
CA ASP A 174 4.11 14.45 11.47
C ASP A 174 3.14 13.58 10.67
N TRP A 175 3.66 12.76 9.75
CA TRP A 175 2.85 11.84 8.95
C TRP A 175 2.16 10.76 9.81
N ILE A 176 2.90 10.04 10.67
CA ILE A 176 2.29 9.06 11.59
C ILE A 176 1.39 9.71 12.64
N GLY A 177 1.66 10.97 13.00
CA GLY A 177 0.83 11.78 13.89
C GLY A 177 -0.51 12.16 13.24
N GLY A 178 -0.50 12.52 11.95
CA GLY A 178 -1.70 12.76 11.15
C GLY A 178 -2.62 11.54 11.06
N HIS A 179 -2.02 10.35 10.99
CA HIS A 179 -2.71 9.05 11.04
C HIS A 179 -3.05 8.58 12.46
N LYS A 180 -2.72 9.36 13.50
CA LYS A 180 -2.95 9.06 14.93
C LYS A 180 -2.29 7.75 15.41
N LEU A 181 -1.29 7.26 14.68
CA LEU A 181 -0.53 6.06 15.04
C LEU A 181 0.41 6.33 16.21
N TRP A 182 0.77 7.58 16.44
CA TRP A 182 1.70 7.96 17.49
C TRP A 182 1.36 9.31 18.10
N LYS A 183 1.61 9.46 19.41
CA LYS A 183 1.48 10.73 20.14
C LYS A 183 2.70 10.94 21.01
N GLN A 184 3.43 12.02 20.76
CA GLN A 184 4.66 12.40 21.47
C GLN A 184 4.54 12.50 23.01
N LYS A 185 3.32 12.59 23.57
CA LYS A 185 3.05 12.75 25.01
C LYS A 185 2.74 11.46 25.78
N GLN A 186 2.65 10.30 25.13
CA GLN A 186 2.40 9.02 25.80
C GLN A 186 3.57 8.10 25.52
N GLY A 187 4.26 7.70 26.59
CA GLY A 187 5.48 6.90 26.52
C GLY A 187 5.31 5.65 25.65
N GLU A 188 5.85 5.76 24.44
CA GLU A 188 6.75 4.81 23.81
C GLU A 188 6.13 3.53 23.20
N SER A 189 5.40 3.68 22.10
CA SER A 189 5.23 2.68 21.02
C SER A 189 4.24 3.22 19.97
N LEU A 190 4.10 2.55 18.82
CA LEU A 190 3.01 2.81 17.89
C LEU A 190 1.69 2.26 18.46
N ASN A 191 0.58 2.99 18.25
CA ASN A 191 -0.76 2.56 18.63
C ASN A 191 -1.26 1.48 17.68
N SER A 192 -1.49 0.26 18.19
CA SER A 192 -2.10 -0.84 17.42
C SER A 192 -1.44 -1.05 16.04
N SER A 193 -0.16 -0.72 15.90
CA SER A 193 0.55 -0.76 14.63
C SER A 193 1.95 -1.27 14.86
N ALA A 194 2.55 -1.87 13.83
CA ALA A 194 3.91 -2.34 13.90
C ALA A 194 4.64 -2.08 12.59
N PHE A 195 5.94 -1.79 12.69
CA PHE A 195 6.80 -1.88 11.53
C PHE A 195 6.91 -3.32 11.05
N VAL A 196 7.04 -3.48 9.74
CA VAL A 196 7.32 -4.76 9.07
C VAL A 196 8.56 -4.56 8.20
N THR A 197 9.57 -5.41 8.37
CA THR A 197 10.84 -5.33 7.62
C THR A 197 11.24 -6.70 7.06
N CYS A 198 12.13 -6.71 6.06
CA CYS A 198 12.70 -7.94 5.50
C CYS A 198 14.06 -8.29 6.11
N GLY A 199 14.06 -8.55 7.42
CA GLY A 199 15.26 -8.79 8.20
C GLY A 199 15.45 -7.75 9.29
N ASN A 200 16.60 -7.82 9.95
CA ASN A 200 16.92 -6.95 11.08
C ASN A 200 17.76 -5.72 10.69
N TRP A 201 18.21 -5.64 9.44
CA TRP A 201 19.18 -4.63 9.04
C TRP A 201 18.63 -3.21 9.21
N ASP A 202 17.38 -2.95 8.81
CA ASP A 202 16.77 -1.61 8.87
C ASP A 202 16.71 -1.07 10.30
N LEU A 203 15.94 -1.74 11.17
CA LEU A 203 15.59 -1.22 12.49
C LEU A 203 16.58 -1.61 13.60
N LYS A 204 17.17 -2.81 13.54
CA LYS A 204 18.14 -3.25 14.55
C LYS A 204 19.52 -2.62 14.35
N THR A 205 19.90 -2.35 13.11
CA THR A 205 21.25 -1.90 12.76
C THR A 205 21.25 -0.48 12.21
N LYS A 206 20.57 -0.22 11.09
CA LYS A 206 20.76 1.00 10.30
C LYS A 206 20.18 2.24 10.97
N VAL A 207 18.97 2.17 11.52
CA VAL A 207 18.38 3.30 12.25
C VAL A 207 19.22 3.69 13.48
N PRO A 208 19.61 2.77 14.39
CA PRO A 208 20.48 3.12 15.51
C PRO A 208 21.83 3.72 15.09
N GLU A 209 22.44 3.21 14.01
CA GLU A 209 23.66 3.80 13.44
C GLU A 209 23.42 5.23 12.94
N GLN A 210 22.37 5.45 12.16
CA GLN A 210 22.05 6.78 11.60
C GLN A 210 21.70 7.79 12.70
N CYS A 211 20.99 7.36 13.75
CA CYS A 211 20.73 8.20 14.92
C CYS A 211 22.02 8.66 15.61
N LYS A 212 23.04 7.78 15.73
CA LYS A 212 24.35 8.17 16.29
C LYS A 212 25.05 9.20 15.41
N VAL A 213 25.08 8.98 14.09
CA VAL A 213 25.68 9.93 13.13
C VAL A 213 24.99 11.30 13.22
N SER A 214 23.66 11.29 13.26
CA SER A 214 22.82 12.49 13.28
C SER A 214 22.72 13.14 14.67
N LYS A 215 23.29 12.52 15.72
CA LYS A 215 23.22 12.95 17.12
C LYS A 215 21.78 13.09 17.64
N ILE A 216 20.91 12.17 17.22
CA ILE A 216 19.49 12.12 17.60
C ILE A 216 19.27 10.96 18.56
N LYS A 217 18.41 11.14 19.57
CA LYS A 217 17.96 10.03 20.44
C LYS A 217 17.14 9.06 19.59
N LEU A 218 17.47 7.77 19.61
CA LEU A 218 16.71 6.73 18.92
C LEU A 218 15.23 6.78 19.34
N PRO A 219 14.29 7.04 18.41
CA PRO A 219 12.87 7.03 18.73
C PRO A 219 12.39 5.64 19.15
N SER A 220 11.57 5.58 20.19
CA SER A 220 11.12 4.32 20.79
C SER A 220 10.18 3.52 19.89
N TYR A 221 9.49 4.16 18.95
CA TYR A 221 8.63 3.47 17.97
C TYR A 221 9.42 2.58 16.99
N PHE A 222 10.75 2.66 16.96
CA PHE A 222 11.61 1.74 16.19
C PHE A 222 12.08 0.52 16.98
N MET A 223 11.73 0.39 18.27
CA MET A 223 12.26 -0.66 19.13
C MET A 223 11.57 -2.01 18.95
N GLU A 224 10.41 -2.03 18.30
CA GLU A 224 9.62 -3.24 18.06
C GLU A 224 9.18 -3.30 16.60
N TRP A 225 9.35 -4.45 15.96
CA TRP A 225 8.95 -4.69 14.58
C TRP A 225 8.71 -6.17 14.32
N ILE A 226 8.01 -6.44 13.22
CA ILE A 226 7.78 -7.77 12.67
C ILE A 226 8.84 -8.01 11.59
N ASN A 227 9.71 -8.99 11.83
CA ASN A 227 10.68 -9.43 10.83
C ASN A 227 10.08 -10.53 9.95
N LEU A 228 9.85 -10.24 8.67
CA LEU A 228 9.26 -11.20 7.72
C LEU A 228 10.10 -12.48 7.56
N LYS A 229 11.43 -12.41 7.70
CA LYS A 229 12.28 -13.60 7.62
C LYS A 229 12.00 -14.58 8.76
N ASP A 230 11.66 -14.08 9.94
CA ASP A 230 11.34 -14.92 11.10
C ASP A 230 9.95 -15.54 10.95
N ILE A 231 8.98 -14.77 10.46
CA ILE A 231 7.62 -15.27 10.14
C ILE A 231 7.70 -16.37 9.07
N TYR A 232 8.44 -16.13 7.99
CA TYR A 232 8.63 -17.10 6.92
C TYR A 232 9.30 -18.38 7.43
N LEU A 233 10.35 -18.26 8.25
CA LEU A 233 11.01 -19.39 8.87
C LEU A 233 10.06 -20.19 9.75
N ASN A 234 9.29 -19.53 10.62
CA ASN A 234 8.38 -20.22 11.53
C ASN A 234 7.21 -20.90 10.78
N PHE A 235 6.70 -20.28 9.72
CA PHE A 235 5.56 -20.82 8.96
C PHE A 235 5.97 -21.94 8.00
N TYR A 236 7.08 -21.79 7.28
CA TYR A 236 7.53 -22.74 6.26
C TYR A 236 8.66 -23.67 6.72
N ASN A 237 9.18 -23.48 7.93
CA ASN A 237 10.36 -24.17 8.46
C ASN A 237 11.57 -24.11 7.50
N ARG A 238 11.72 -22.97 6.80
CA ARG A 238 12.75 -22.73 5.78
C ARG A 238 13.30 -21.33 5.93
N ARG A 239 14.63 -21.20 5.85
CA ARG A 239 15.25 -19.87 5.78
C ARG A 239 15.11 -19.32 4.37
N VAL A 240 14.79 -18.03 4.28
CA VAL A 240 14.96 -17.28 3.04
C VAL A 240 16.48 -17.09 2.87
N SER A 241 17.06 -17.70 1.85
CA SER A 241 18.43 -17.39 1.43
C SER A 241 18.47 -15.96 0.91
N GLU A 242 19.52 -15.22 1.22
CA GLU A 242 19.76 -13.92 0.60
C GLU A 242 19.80 -14.14 -0.92
N LEU A 243 18.87 -13.51 -1.64
CA LEU A 243 19.01 -13.31 -3.08
C LEU A 243 19.99 -12.14 -3.19
N ASP A 244 21.27 -12.47 -3.40
CA ASP A 244 22.36 -11.52 -3.65
C ASP A 244 22.11 -10.64 -4.88
#